data_AF-M0KPI4-F1
#
_entry.id   AF-M0KPI4-F1
#
_cell.length_a   1.000
_cell.length_b   1.000
_cell.length_c   1.000
_cell.angle_alpha   90.00
_cell.angle_beta   90.00
_cell.angle_gamma   90.00
#
_symmetry.space_group_name_H-M   'P 1'
#
loop_
_entity.id
_entity.type
_entity.pdbx_description
1 polymer ?
#
loop_
_entity_poly.entity_id
_entity_poly.type
_entity_poly.pdbx_seq_one_letter_code
_entity_poly.pdbx_strand_id
1 'polypeptide(L)' 'MQEAWLQLQCPACSVAWEEQVSDLPAPETQFVCDDCGAERALSEFMRTTRDLEVLQEFTDS' A
#
# COMPACT_ATOMS: atom_id res chain seq x y z
N MET A 1 -15.25 10.76 -8.80
CA MET A 1 -13.87 10.32 -8.54
C MET A 1 -14.02 9.07 -7.69
N GLN A 2 -13.53 7.91 -8.14
CA GLN A 2 -13.72 6.67 -7.38
C GLN A 2 -12.75 6.71 -6.20
N GLU A 3 -13.27 6.96 -5.00
CA GLU A 3 -12.53 6.91 -3.75
C GLU A 3 -12.32 5.43 -3.40
N ALA A 4 -11.27 4.83 -3.96
CA ALA A 4 -10.85 3.48 -3.62
C ALA A 4 -9.95 3.53 -2.37
N TRP A 5 -10.25 2.67 -1.40
CA TRP A 5 -9.51 2.55 -0.15
C TRP A 5 -8.91 1.14 -0.07
N LEU A 6 -7.65 1.04 0.36
CA LEU A 6 -6.94 -0.22 0.56
C LEU A 6 -6.53 -0.36 2.02
N GLN A 7 -6.53 -1.61 2.49
CA GLN A 7 -5.98 -1.93 3.80
C GLN A 7 -4.53 -2.37 3.66
N LEU A 8 -3.64 -1.54 4.19
CA LEU A 8 -2.22 -1.83 4.30
C LEU A 8 -1.92 -2.48 5.64
N GLN A 9 -0.93 -3.35 5.66
CA GLN A 9 -0.38 -3.93 6.87
C GLN A 9 1.14 -3.95 6.78
N CYS A 10 1.82 -3.35 7.75
CA CYS A 10 3.27 -3.39 7.79
C CYS A 10 3.75 -4.83 8.07
N PRO A 11 4.61 -5.42 7.22
CA PRO A 11 5.15 -6.76 7.46
C PRO A 11 6.14 -6.82 8.64
N ALA A 12 6.65 -5.67 9.10
CA ALA A 12 7.62 -5.60 10.20
C ALA A 12 6.96 -5.54 11.59
N CYS A 13 6.02 -4.61 11.79
CA CYS A 13 5.33 -4.42 13.08
C CYS A 13 3.90 -4.96 13.12
N SER A 14 3.38 -5.47 11.99
CA SER A 14 2.00 -5.98 11.85
C SER A 14 0.89 -4.94 12.07
N VAL A 15 1.23 -3.64 12.18
CA VAL A 15 0.24 -2.56 12.23
C VAL A 15 -0.53 -2.49 10.91
N ALA A 16 -1.83 -2.27 10.98
CA ALA A 16 -2.69 -2.17 9.80
C ALA A 16 -3.45 -0.85 9.81
N TRP A 17 -3.62 -0.24 8.64
CA TRP A 17 -4.32 1.02 8.45
C TRP A 17 -5.00 1.06 7.07
N GLU A 18 -5.87 2.05 6.87
CA GLU A 18 -6.57 2.29 5.61
C GLU A 18 -5.96 3.50 4.90
N GLU A 19 -5.70 3.37 3.61
CA GLU A 19 -5.12 4.43 2.78
C GLU A 19 -5.84 4.52 1.43
N GLN A 20 -5.90 5.73 0.87
CA GLN A 20 -6.53 5.95 -0.43
C GLN A 20 -5.59 5.53 -1.54
N VAL A 21 -6.12 4.81 -2.54
CA VAL A 21 -5.32 4.38 -3.71
C VAL A 21 -4.69 5.55 -4.44
N SER A 22 -5.36 6.70 -4.48
CA SER A 22 -4.85 7.92 -5.11
C SER A 22 -3.72 8.61 -4.35
N ASP A 23 -3.59 8.35 -3.05
CA ASP A 23 -2.51 8.91 -2.22
C ASP A 23 -1.28 7.98 -2.19
N LEU A 24 -1.46 6.73 -2.62
CA LEU A 24 -0.42 5.71 -2.63
C LEU A 24 0.52 5.85 -3.85
N PRO A 25 1.84 5.68 -3.65
CA PRO A 25 2.79 5.58 -4.76
C PRO A 25 2.68 4.23 -5.49
N ALA A 26 3.48 4.06 -6.54
CA ALA A 26 3.56 2.78 -7.25
C ALA A 26 3.97 1.63 -6.31
N PRO A 27 3.47 0.40 -6.53
CA PRO A 27 3.70 -0.76 -5.65
C PRO A 27 5.18 -1.17 -5.51
N GLU A 28 6.01 -0.82 -6.48
CA GLU A 28 7.46 -1.03 -6.47
C GLU A 28 8.26 0.07 -5.77
N THR A 29 7.59 1.16 -5.35
CA THR A 29 8.21 2.27 -4.62
C THR A 29 8.53 1.86 -3.20
N GLN A 30 9.68 2.32 -2.70
CA GLN A 30 10.04 2.18 -1.29
C GLN A 30 9.10 3.02 -0.43
N PHE A 31 8.38 2.36 0.47
CA PHE A 31 7.45 2.94 1.41
C PHE A 31 7.98 2.77 2.82
N VAL A 32 7.93 3.86 3.60
CA VAL A 32 8.38 3.87 5.00
C VAL A 32 7.16 3.76 5.89
N CYS A 33 7.16 2.76 6.77
CA CYS A 33 6.12 2.66 7.79
C CYS A 33 6.29 3.77 8.84
N ASP A 34 5.26 4.59 9.04
CA ASP A 34 5.29 5.67 10.05
C ASP A 34 5.35 5.15 11.50
N ASP A 35 4.93 3.91 11.76
CA ASP A 35 4.85 3.36 13.11
C ASP A 35 6.19 2.78 13.59
N CYS A 36 6.90 2.06 12.72
CA CYS A 36 8.16 1.39 13.08
C CYS A 36 9.39 1.89 12.31
N GLY A 37 9.22 2.72 11.29
CA GLY A 37 10.30 3.24 10.44
C GLY A 37 10.89 2.21 9.46
N ALA A 38 10.24 1.06 9.27
CA ALA A 38 10.70 0.07 8.30
C ALA A 38 10.48 0.55 6.86
N GLU A 39 11.53 0.46 6.03
CA GLU A 39 11.49 0.78 4.60
C GLU A 39 11.41 -0.52 3.78
N ARG A 40 10.32 -0.69 3.02
CA ARG A 40 10.01 -1.87 2.20
C ARG A 40 9.25 -1.45 0.95
N ALA A 41 9.13 -2.32 -0.06
CA ALA A 41 8.28 -1.99 -1.21
C ALA A 41 6.81 -1.90 -0.78
N LEU A 42 6.05 -0.93 -1.30
CA LEU A 42 4.63 -0.76 -0.95
C LEU A 42 3.81 -2.05 -1.21
N SER A 43 4.16 -2.81 -2.25
CA SER A 43 3.58 -4.12 -2.53
C SER A 43 3.67 -5.11 -1.36
N GLU A 44 4.68 -5.02 -0.50
CA GLU A 44 4.81 -5.86 0.69
C GLU A 44 3.82 -5.48 1.80
N PHE A 45 3.27 -4.26 1.76
CA PHE A 45 2.25 -3.80 2.70
C PHE A 45 0.84 -4.26 2.29
N MET A 46 0.67 -4.78 1.07
CA MET A 46 -0.62 -5.28 0.60
C MET A 46 -1.00 -6.55 1.34
N ARG A 47 -2.19 -6.55 1.95
CA ARG A 47 -2.70 -7.72 2.67
C ARG A 47 -3.08 -8.87 1.74
N THR A 48 -3.54 -8.55 0.54
CA THR A 48 -3.96 -9.53 -0.45
C THR A 48 -3.42 -9.21 -1.84
N THR A 49 -3.32 -10.23 -2.69
CA THR A 49 -2.98 -10.06 -4.11
C THR A 49 -3.97 -9.13 -4.81
N ARG A 50 -5.25 -9.15 -4.41
CA ARG A 50 -6.28 -8.30 -5.02
C ARG A 50 -6.06 -6.81 -4.71
N ASP A 51 -5.61 -6.47 -3.51
CA ASP A 51 -5.26 -5.09 -3.15
C ASP A 51 -4.10 -4.57 -4.01
N LEU A 52 -3.11 -5.45 -4.26
CA LEU A 52 -1.98 -5.16 -5.14
C LEU A 52 -2.41 -4.99 -6.61
N GLU A 53 -3.34 -5.81 -7.10
CA GLU A 53 -3.89 -5.67 -8.46
C GLU A 53 -4.63 -4.33 -8.62
N VAL A 54 -5.47 -3.95 -7.65
CA VAL A 54 -6.18 -2.67 -7.67
C VAL A 54 -5.19 -1.50 -7.66
N LEU A 55 -4.15 -1.53 -6.83
CA LEU A 55 -3.15 -0.46 -6.82
C LEU A 55 -2.43 -0.34 -8.18
N GLN A 56 -2.03 -1.47 -8.78
CA GLN A 56 -1.37 -1.46 -10.10
C GLN A 56 -2.26 -0.84 -11.19
N GLU A 57 -3.55 -1.20 -11.23
CA GLU A 57 -4.49 -0.63 -12.21
C GLU A 57 -4.63 0.89 -12.08
N PHE A 58 -4.48 1.44 -10.88
CA PHE A 58 -4.56 2.88 -10.63
C PHE A 58 -3.25 3.62 -10.92
N THR A 59 -2.09 2.99 -10.71
CA THR A 59 -0.79 3.65 -10.92
C THR A 59 -0.25 3.52 -12.35
N ASP A 60 -0.68 2.53 -13.12
CA ASP A 60 -0.25 2.34 -14.53
C ASP A 60 -1.02 3.22 -15.54
N SER A 61 -2.05 3.97 -15.09
CA SER A 61 -2.90 4.84 -15.93
C SER A 61 -2.42 6.29 -16.02
#